data_AF-A0A947I338-F1
#
_entry.id   AF-A0A947I338-F1
#
_cell.length_a   1.000
_cell.length_b   1.000
_cell.length_c   1.000
_cell.angle_alpha   90.00
_cell.angle_beta   90.00
_cell.angle_gamma   90.00
#
_symmetry.space_group_name_H-M   'P 1'
#
loop_
_entity.id
_entity.type
_entity.pdbx_description
1 polymer ?
#
loop_
_entity_poly.entity_id
_entity_poly.type
_entity_poly.pdbx_seq_one_letter_code
_entity_poly.pdbx_strand_id
1 'polypeptide(L)'
;MKNRFPVIWLTGNSGAGKTTLAFGVRDYFNKDIDGSSVLSRRVLVLDGDEMRATVSVDEGFEPEDRRRHNLRVARLADLLSAHGFLVIVAVIAPFEKVRNELESICDPKWVYVKREGLEEVDRPYEPPASPDLIIDNDISLIEEGRAQLISYLRGFEICKGKPKEMPIKKEGCLIKV
;
A
#
# COMPACT_ATOMS: atom_id res chain seq x y z
N MET A 1 14.17 -2.87 -18.74
CA MET A 1 13.28 -2.02 -17.93
C MET A 1 13.61 -2.31 -16.47
N LYS A 2 13.89 -1.27 -15.68
CA LYS A 2 14.86 -1.31 -14.57
C LYS A 2 14.20 -1.47 -13.19
N ASN A 3 14.56 -2.53 -12.46
CA ASN A 3 14.53 -2.69 -10.99
C ASN A 3 13.51 -1.84 -10.22
N ARG A 4 12.21 -2.13 -10.35
CA ARG A 4 11.15 -1.44 -9.60
C ARG A 4 10.39 -2.45 -8.74
N PHE A 5 10.16 -2.14 -7.47
CA PHE A 5 9.30 -2.96 -6.62
C PHE A 5 7.85 -2.83 -7.05
N PRO A 6 7.02 -3.89 -7.03
CA PRO A 6 5.59 -3.74 -7.27
C PRO A 6 4.95 -2.86 -6.19
N VAL A 7 3.87 -2.16 -6.54
CA VAL A 7 2.97 -1.57 -5.55
C VAL A 7 2.05 -2.68 -5.05
N ILE A 8 1.92 -2.83 -3.74
CA ILE A 8 1.05 -3.83 -3.12
C ILE A 8 -0.18 -3.10 -2.59
N TRP A 9 -1.37 -3.45 -3.05
CA TRP A 9 -2.60 -2.77 -2.64
C TRP A 9 -3.49 -3.72 -1.85
N LEU A 10 -3.60 -3.47 -0.54
CA LEU A 10 -4.54 -4.16 0.34
C LEU A 10 -5.92 -3.52 0.19
N THR A 11 -6.89 -4.26 -0.33
CA THR A 11 -8.30 -3.85 -0.39
C THR A 11 -9.17 -4.76 0.48
N GLY A 12 -10.29 -4.24 0.96
CA GLY A 12 -11.19 -4.90 1.90
C GLY A 12 -12.00 -3.88 2.68
N ASN A 13 -13.09 -4.30 3.32
CA ASN A 13 -13.92 -3.43 4.15
C ASN A 13 -13.10 -2.76 5.27
N SER A 14 -13.53 -1.57 5.73
CA SER A 14 -13.01 -0.96 6.93
C SER A 14 -13.14 -1.91 8.12
N GLY A 15 -12.08 -2.04 8.94
CA GLY A 15 -12.01 -3.04 10.02
C GLY A 15 -11.56 -4.45 9.61
N ALA A 16 -11.34 -4.73 8.33
CA ALA A 16 -10.86 -6.04 7.87
C ALA A 16 -9.42 -6.39 8.31
N GLY A 17 -8.64 -5.41 8.81
CA GLY A 17 -7.27 -5.64 9.31
C GLY A 17 -6.14 -5.22 8.36
N LYS A 18 -6.45 -4.48 7.28
CA LYS A 18 -5.48 -4.00 6.27
C LYS A 18 -4.28 -3.27 6.90
N THR A 19 -4.56 -2.25 7.72
CA THR A 19 -3.54 -1.41 8.37
C THR A 19 -2.64 -2.24 9.30
N THR A 20 -3.23 -3.15 10.09
CA THR A 20 -2.48 -4.06 10.97
C THR A 20 -1.54 -4.97 10.18
N LEU A 21 -2.01 -5.56 9.09
CA LEU A 21 -1.17 -6.37 8.20
C LEU A 21 -0.05 -5.54 7.56
N ALA A 22 -0.38 -4.38 6.99
CA ALA A 22 0.60 -3.51 6.32
C ALA A 22 1.74 -3.09 7.25
N PHE A 23 1.42 -2.60 8.46
CA PHE A 23 2.43 -2.20 9.43
C PHE A 23 3.22 -3.38 9.98
N GLY A 24 2.58 -4.53 10.25
CA GLY A 24 3.28 -5.74 10.69
C GLY A 24 4.31 -6.21 9.67
N VAL A 25 3.97 -6.18 8.37
CA VAL A 25 4.89 -6.51 7.27
C VAL A 25 6.01 -5.49 7.16
N ARG A 26 5.70 -4.19 7.20
CA ARG A 26 6.70 -3.12 7.22
C ARG A 26 7.71 -3.33 8.33
N ASP A 27 7.23 -3.55 9.55
CA ASP A 27 8.09 -3.72 10.72
C ASP A 27 8.93 -4.98 10.61
N TYR A 28 8.38 -6.07 10.06
CA TYR A 28 9.14 -7.29 9.79
C TYR A 28 10.36 -7.03 8.89
N PHE A 29 10.15 -6.37 7.74
CA PHE A 29 11.23 -6.11 6.79
C PHE A 29 12.17 -4.99 7.22
N ASN A 30 11.68 -3.97 7.94
CA ASN A 30 12.49 -2.85 8.39
C ASN A 30 13.26 -3.12 9.70
N LYS A 31 12.95 -4.20 10.42
CA LYS A 31 13.72 -4.68 11.59
C LYS A 31 15.12 -5.17 11.24
N ASP A 32 15.34 -5.57 9.99
CA ASP A 32 16.64 -6.09 9.53
C ASP A 32 17.67 -4.96 9.35
N ILE A 33 18.24 -4.46 10.44
CA ILE A 33 19.10 -3.26 10.45
C ILE A 33 20.44 -3.48 9.73
N ASP A 34 20.89 -4.74 9.61
CA ASP A 34 22.21 -5.07 9.07
C ASP A 34 22.32 -4.92 7.53
N GLY A 35 21.18 -4.71 6.85
CA GLY A 35 21.13 -4.49 5.40
C GLY A 35 21.40 -5.75 4.56
N SER A 36 21.35 -6.93 5.17
CA SER A 36 21.50 -8.21 4.48
C SER A 36 20.32 -8.49 3.53
N SER A 37 19.10 -8.07 3.90
CA SER A 37 17.96 -8.04 2.99
C SER A 37 17.91 -6.76 2.15
N VAL A 38 17.66 -6.91 0.85
CA VAL A 38 17.48 -5.78 -0.08
C VAL A 38 16.25 -4.92 0.29
N LEU A 39 15.28 -5.48 1.03
CA LEU A 39 14.08 -4.79 1.52
C LEU A 39 14.31 -3.99 2.80
N SER A 40 15.45 -4.18 3.47
CA SER A 40 15.75 -3.50 4.71
C SER A 40 15.58 -1.99 4.57
N ARG A 41 14.68 -1.42 5.39
CA ARG A 41 14.35 0.02 5.47
C ARG A 41 13.76 0.60 4.19
N ARG A 42 13.16 -0.23 3.31
CA ARG A 42 12.56 0.20 2.04
C ARG A 42 11.08 -0.05 1.93
N VAL A 43 10.47 -0.64 2.96
CA VAL A 43 9.03 -0.86 2.98
C VAL A 43 8.35 0.38 3.53
N LEU A 44 7.46 0.97 2.75
CA LEU A 44 6.62 2.11 3.11
C LEU A 44 5.16 1.66 3.14
N VAL A 45 4.39 2.26 4.06
CA VAL A 45 2.94 2.04 4.15
C VAL A 45 2.25 3.36 3.83
N LEU A 46 1.29 3.33 2.91
CA LEU A 46 0.34 4.41 2.68
C LEU A 46 -0.99 3.99 3.29
N ASP A 47 -1.24 4.43 4.53
CA ASP A 47 -2.45 4.12 5.27
C ASP A 47 -3.61 5.06 4.89
N GLY A 48 -4.84 4.54 4.80
CA GLY A 48 -5.99 5.32 4.36
C GLY A 48 -6.28 6.55 5.20
N ASP A 49 -6.14 6.47 6.52
CA ASP A 49 -6.45 7.59 7.42
C ASP A 49 -5.36 8.66 7.32
N GLU A 50 -4.09 8.24 7.29
CA GLU A 50 -2.95 9.15 7.09
C GLU A 50 -2.99 9.83 5.72
N MET A 51 -3.33 9.09 4.65
CA MET A 51 -3.46 9.64 3.31
C MET A 51 -4.63 10.62 3.21
N ARG A 52 -5.75 10.36 3.90
CA ARG A 52 -6.86 11.32 3.94
C ARG A 52 -6.46 12.62 4.63
N ALA A 53 -5.76 12.53 5.76
CA ALA A 53 -5.27 13.68 6.50
C ALA A 53 -4.20 14.51 5.77
N THR A 54 -3.62 14.00 4.66
CA THR A 54 -2.50 14.64 3.97
C THR A 54 -2.79 15.02 2.53
N VAL A 55 -3.27 14.07 1.71
CA VAL A 55 -3.47 14.27 0.27
C VAL A 55 -4.94 14.43 -0.10
N SER A 56 -5.87 14.39 0.84
CA SER A 56 -7.32 14.49 0.58
C SER A 56 -8.09 15.20 1.71
N VAL A 57 -7.48 16.22 2.30
CA VAL A 57 -7.97 16.93 3.50
C VAL A 57 -9.39 17.49 3.33
N ASP A 58 -9.73 17.91 2.12
CA ASP A 58 -11.02 18.55 1.81
C ASP A 58 -12.05 17.61 1.17
N GLU A 59 -11.80 16.29 1.15
CA GLU A 59 -12.69 15.31 0.50
C GLU A 59 -13.54 14.53 1.50
N GLY A 60 -14.80 14.30 1.13
CA GLY A 60 -15.72 13.44 1.86
C GLY A 60 -15.53 11.96 1.52
N PHE A 61 -16.63 11.22 1.65
CA PHE A 61 -16.67 9.77 1.42
C PHE A 61 -17.62 9.36 0.28
N GLU A 62 -18.06 10.32 -0.52
CA GLU A 62 -18.85 10.08 -1.73
C GLU A 62 -18.04 9.27 -2.75
N PRO A 63 -18.69 8.53 -3.68
CA PRO A 63 -17.99 7.69 -4.65
C PRO A 63 -16.90 8.41 -5.44
N GLU A 64 -17.16 9.64 -5.88
CA GLU A 64 -16.23 10.45 -6.65
C GLU A 64 -15.07 10.99 -5.78
N ASP A 65 -15.33 11.29 -4.51
CA ASP A 65 -14.29 11.66 -3.54
C ASP A 65 -13.36 10.47 -3.28
N ARG A 66 -13.93 9.27 -3.06
CA ARG A 66 -13.16 8.02 -2.92
C ARG A 66 -12.33 7.72 -4.17
N ARG A 67 -12.87 7.98 -5.36
CA ARG A 67 -12.12 7.84 -6.62
C ARG A 67 -10.92 8.79 -6.66
N ARG A 68 -11.11 10.09 -6.44
CA ARG A 68 -10.02 11.07 -6.46
C ARG A 68 -8.95 10.78 -5.41
N HIS A 69 -9.35 10.41 -4.20
CA HIS A 69 -8.46 9.94 -3.15
C HIS A 69 -7.60 8.75 -3.61
N ASN A 70 -8.22 7.69 -4.14
CA ASN A 70 -7.52 6.52 -4.64
C ASN A 70 -6.52 6.86 -5.77
N LEU A 71 -6.90 7.74 -6.70
CA LEU A 71 -6.01 8.17 -7.78
C LEU A 71 -4.79 8.94 -7.27
N ARG A 72 -4.94 9.77 -6.23
CA ARG A 72 -3.82 10.47 -5.59
C ARG A 72 -2.87 9.50 -4.91
N VAL A 73 -3.42 8.55 -4.15
CA VAL A 73 -2.63 7.50 -3.49
C VAL A 73 -1.90 6.63 -4.51
N ALA A 74 -2.53 6.25 -5.61
CA ALA A 74 -1.88 5.47 -6.69
C ALA A 74 -0.70 6.22 -7.32
N ARG A 75 -0.85 7.52 -7.61
CA ARG A 75 0.24 8.33 -8.16
C ARG A 75 1.41 8.47 -7.19
N LEU A 76 1.12 8.65 -5.90
CA LEU A 76 2.15 8.69 -4.86
C LEU A 76 2.87 7.34 -4.73
N ALA A 77 2.10 6.24 -4.70
CA ALA A 77 2.65 4.89 -4.65
C ALA A 77 3.52 4.59 -5.89
N ASP A 78 3.08 5.03 -7.07
CA ASP A 78 3.82 4.89 -8.31
C ASP A 78 5.20 5.58 -8.24
N LEU A 79 5.19 6.85 -7.81
CA LEU A 79 6.39 7.65 -7.65
C LEU A 79 7.37 7.03 -6.65
N LEU A 80 6.90 6.63 -5.47
CA LEU A 80 7.73 6.01 -4.43
C LEU A 80 8.31 4.68 -4.91
N SER A 81 7.49 3.85 -5.53
CA SER A 81 7.92 2.58 -6.10
C SER A 81 9.00 2.78 -7.17
N ALA A 82 8.84 3.78 -8.05
CA ALA A 82 9.85 4.14 -9.06
C ALA A 82 11.20 4.59 -8.44
N HIS A 83 11.21 5.03 -7.19
CA HIS A 83 12.43 5.39 -6.44
C HIS A 83 13.02 4.22 -5.62
N GLY A 84 12.50 3.01 -5.78
CA GLY A 84 13.06 1.80 -5.18
C GLY A 84 12.55 1.52 -3.77
N PHE A 85 11.34 1.97 -3.46
CA PHE A 85 10.60 1.57 -2.25
C PHE A 85 9.60 0.46 -2.58
N LEU A 86 9.44 -0.50 -1.68
CA LEU A 86 8.29 -1.41 -1.71
C LEU A 86 7.15 -0.68 -1.01
N VAL A 87 6.10 -0.33 -1.76
CA VAL A 87 4.98 0.45 -1.23
C VAL A 87 3.80 -0.48 -0.96
N ILE A 88 3.33 -0.49 0.28
CA ILE A 88 2.11 -1.19 0.69
C ILE A 88 1.02 -0.14 0.93
N VAL A 89 -0.01 -0.17 0.10
CA VAL A 89 -1.18 0.70 0.20
C VAL A 89 -2.26 -0.01 1.01
N ALA A 90 -2.71 0.59 2.11
CA ALA A 90 -3.77 0.06 2.97
C ALA A 90 -5.05 0.93 2.86
N VAL A 91 -5.54 1.10 1.63
CA VAL A 91 -6.67 1.98 1.31
C VAL A 91 -7.78 1.18 0.65
N ILE A 92 -9.03 1.43 1.05
CA ILE A 92 -10.19 0.78 0.43
C ILE A 92 -10.38 1.27 -1.02
N ALA A 93 -10.42 0.33 -1.96
CA ALA A 93 -10.77 0.56 -3.36
C ALA A 93 -12.07 -0.20 -3.68
N PRO A 94 -13.25 0.36 -3.31
CA PRO A 94 -14.49 -0.41 -3.25
C PRO A 94 -15.11 -0.73 -4.61
N PHE A 95 -14.77 0.04 -5.65
CA PHE A 95 -15.38 -0.11 -6.98
C PHE A 95 -14.38 -0.69 -7.99
N GLU A 96 -14.83 -1.68 -8.77
CA GLU A 96 -14.06 -2.32 -9.84
C GLU A 96 -13.57 -1.29 -10.86
N LYS A 97 -14.45 -0.37 -11.27
CA LYS A 97 -14.09 0.71 -12.20
C LYS A 97 -12.88 1.52 -11.71
N VAL A 98 -12.84 1.83 -10.41
CA VAL A 98 -11.72 2.57 -9.83
C VAL A 98 -10.46 1.71 -9.83
N ARG A 99 -10.56 0.42 -9.47
CA ARG A 99 -9.41 -0.50 -9.53
C ARG A 99 -8.78 -0.57 -10.92
N ASN A 100 -9.60 -0.62 -11.97
CA ASN A 100 -9.13 -0.60 -13.37
C ASN A 100 -8.39 0.71 -13.72
N GLU A 101 -8.84 1.85 -13.19
CA GLU A 101 -8.11 3.12 -13.34
C GLU A 101 -6.74 3.08 -12.62
N LEU A 102 -6.66 2.45 -11.45
CA LEU A 102 -5.42 2.32 -10.68
C LEU A 102 -4.41 1.38 -11.35
N GLU A 103 -4.87 0.31 -12.00
CA GLU A 103 -4.02 -0.59 -12.81
C GLU A 103 -3.30 0.17 -13.93
N SER A 104 -3.97 1.12 -14.56
CA SER A 104 -3.37 1.98 -15.59
C SER A 104 -2.31 2.95 -15.05
N ILE A 105 -2.29 3.20 -13.73
CA ILE A 105 -1.38 4.16 -13.08
C ILE A 105 -0.15 3.45 -12.51
N CYS A 106 -0.37 2.41 -11.70
CA CYS A 106 0.71 1.79 -10.93
C CYS A 106 0.78 0.26 -11.03
N ASP A 107 -0.12 -0.37 -11.80
CA ASP A 107 -0.22 -1.83 -11.98
C ASP A 107 -0.04 -2.60 -10.64
N PRO A 108 -0.91 -2.34 -9.65
CA PRO A 108 -0.70 -2.84 -8.31
C PRO A 108 -0.98 -4.35 -8.22
N LYS A 109 -0.30 -5.01 -7.30
CA LYS A 109 -0.64 -6.35 -6.85
C LYS A 109 -1.76 -6.28 -5.82
N TRP A 110 -2.91 -6.81 -6.19
CA TRP A 110 -4.13 -6.77 -5.39
C TRP A 110 -4.10 -7.85 -4.31
N VAL A 111 -4.14 -7.42 -3.05
CA VAL A 111 -4.31 -8.31 -1.91
C VAL A 111 -5.69 -8.05 -1.33
N TYR A 112 -6.58 -9.03 -1.43
CA TYR A 112 -7.91 -8.95 -0.82
C TYR A 112 -7.86 -9.42 0.62
N VAL A 113 -8.12 -8.51 1.56
CA VAL A 113 -8.25 -8.81 2.98
C VAL A 113 -9.74 -9.01 3.27
N LYS A 114 -10.15 -10.28 3.33
CA LYS A 114 -11.53 -10.69 3.57
C LYS A 114 -11.81 -10.74 5.08
N ARG A 115 -12.98 -10.20 5.46
CA ARG A 115 -13.57 -10.33 6.78
C ARG A 115 -15.08 -10.09 6.67
N GLU A 116 -15.88 -11.06 7.08
CA GLU A 116 -17.34 -11.04 7.05
C GLU A 116 -17.93 -10.14 8.16
N GLY A 117 -19.15 -9.63 7.93
CA GLY A 117 -19.90 -8.83 8.91
C GLY A 117 -19.51 -7.36 8.96
N LEU A 118 -18.77 -6.87 7.95
CA LEU A 118 -18.32 -5.47 7.83
C LEU A 118 -18.97 -4.73 6.66
N GLU A 119 -19.92 -5.36 5.98
CA GLU A 119 -20.45 -4.89 4.70
C GLU A 119 -21.32 -3.64 4.84
N GLU A 120 -21.81 -3.31 6.03
CA GLU A 120 -22.68 -2.14 6.21
C GLU A 120 -21.93 -0.81 6.11
N VAL A 121 -20.65 -0.79 6.45
CA VAL A 121 -19.86 0.44 6.58
C VAL A 121 -19.46 1.03 5.22
N ASP A 122 -19.10 0.17 4.28
CA ASP A 122 -18.50 0.58 2.99
C ASP A 122 -19.38 0.24 1.78
N ARG A 123 -20.70 0.10 1.97
CA ARG A 123 -21.63 -0.21 0.88
C ARG A 123 -21.75 0.95 -0.13
N PRO A 124 -21.69 0.67 -1.45
CA PRO A 124 -21.38 -0.63 -2.07
C PRO A 124 -19.88 -0.94 -2.04
N TYR A 125 -19.54 -2.19 -1.68
CA TYR A 125 -18.20 -2.75 -1.85
C TYR A 125 -18.26 -3.90 -2.84
N GLU A 126 -17.51 -3.78 -3.93
CA GLU A 126 -17.35 -4.81 -4.96
C GLU A 126 -16.02 -5.53 -4.71
N PRO A 127 -16.00 -6.79 -4.23
CA PRO A 127 -14.75 -7.54 -4.07
C PRO A 127 -13.97 -7.62 -5.39
N PRO A 128 -12.63 -7.64 -5.35
CA PRO A 128 -11.83 -7.83 -6.57
C PRO A 128 -12.12 -9.20 -7.19
N ALA A 129 -12.38 -9.24 -8.50
CA ALA A 129 -12.73 -10.47 -9.21
C ALA A 129 -11.54 -11.45 -9.31
N SER A 130 -10.31 -10.95 -9.34
CA SER A 130 -9.09 -11.76 -9.48
C SER A 130 -7.92 -11.12 -8.72
N PRO A 131 -7.95 -11.13 -7.37
CA PRO A 131 -6.83 -10.63 -6.57
C PRO A 131 -5.60 -11.55 -6.72
N ASP A 132 -4.40 -10.97 -6.66
CA ASP A 132 -3.15 -11.75 -6.68
C ASP A 132 -2.94 -12.56 -5.38
N LEU A 133 -3.53 -12.12 -4.27
CA LEU A 133 -3.51 -12.83 -2.98
C LEU A 133 -4.82 -12.57 -2.20
N ILE A 134 -5.32 -13.59 -1.50
CA ILE A 134 -6.44 -13.47 -0.56
C ILE A 134 -5.93 -13.79 0.84
N ILE A 135 -6.21 -12.90 1.79
CA ILE A 135 -6.00 -13.10 3.22
C ILE A 135 -7.37 -13.11 3.88
N ASP A 136 -7.79 -14.28 4.35
CA ASP A 136 -9.10 -14.48 4.99
C ASP A 136 -8.95 -14.46 6.51
N ASN A 137 -9.31 -13.34 7.13
CA ASN A 137 -9.21 -13.12 8.57
C ASN A 137 -10.41 -13.70 9.36
N ASP A 138 -11.36 -14.37 8.69
CA ASP A 138 -12.45 -15.09 9.36
C ASP A 138 -12.02 -16.51 9.75
N ILE A 139 -11.11 -17.10 8.95
CA ILE A 139 -10.65 -18.50 9.14
C ILE A 139 -9.19 -18.61 9.58
N SER A 140 -8.43 -17.51 9.55
CA SER A 140 -7.02 -17.48 9.94
C SER A 140 -6.74 -16.36 10.92
N LEU A 141 -5.70 -16.54 11.75
CA LEU A 141 -5.23 -15.47 12.63
C LEU A 141 -4.51 -14.39 11.82
N ILE A 142 -4.57 -13.13 12.26
CA ILE A 142 -3.86 -12.00 11.62
C ILE A 142 -2.38 -12.30 11.41
N GLU A 143 -1.75 -13.00 12.35
CA GLU A 143 -0.34 -13.39 12.29
C GLU A 143 -0.04 -14.36 11.13
N GLU A 144 -0.97 -15.25 10.82
CA GLU A 144 -0.90 -16.19 9.69
C GLU A 144 -1.06 -15.44 8.36
N GLY A 145 -2.06 -14.55 8.28
CA GLY A 145 -2.24 -13.66 7.14
C GLY A 145 -1.00 -12.78 6.87
N ARG A 146 -0.36 -12.29 7.95
CA ARG A 146 0.91 -11.55 7.85
C ARG A 146 2.02 -12.44 7.29
N ALA A 147 2.16 -13.66 7.78
CA ALA A 147 3.16 -14.61 7.30
C ALA A 147 2.96 -14.95 5.81
N GLN A 148 1.71 -15.12 5.37
CA GLN A 148 1.37 -15.31 3.96
C GLN A 148 1.81 -14.11 3.12
N LEU A 149 1.49 -12.89 3.54
CA LEU A 149 1.91 -11.68 2.83
C LEU A 149 3.43 -11.54 2.77
N ILE A 150 4.15 -11.82 3.86
CA ILE A 150 5.62 -11.83 3.87
C ILE A 150 6.17 -12.85 2.87
N SER A 151 5.61 -14.07 2.86
CA SER A 151 6.01 -15.13 1.93
C SER A 151 5.81 -14.71 0.48
N TYR A 152 4.64 -14.14 0.17
CA TYR A 152 4.31 -13.59 -1.15
C TYR A 152 5.32 -12.51 -1.58
N LEU A 153 5.66 -11.58 -0.68
CA LEU A 153 6.59 -10.50 -0.96
C LEU A 153 8.04 -10.97 -1.17
N ARG A 154 8.44 -12.08 -0.55
CA ARG A 154 9.74 -12.72 -0.78
C ARG A 154 9.85 -13.37 -2.16
N GLY A 155 8.73 -13.69 -2.80
CA GLY A 155 8.68 -14.30 -4.13
C GLY A 155 9.08 -13.34 -5.25
N PHE A 156 9.10 -12.02 -5.01
CA PHE A 156 9.58 -11.06 -6.00
C PHE A 156 11.12 -11.09 -6.05
N GLU A 157 11.69 -11.19 -7.26
CA GLU A 157 13.13 -11.03 -7.48
C GLU A 157 13.54 -9.57 -7.22
N ILE A 158 13.90 -9.31 -5.97
CA ILE A 158 14.22 -7.98 -5.52
C ILE A 158 15.67 -7.68 -5.90
N CYS A 159 15.82 -6.92 -7.00
CA CYS A 159 17.13 -6.54 -7.48
C CYS A 159 17.85 -5.65 -6.48
N LYS A 160 19.14 -5.95 -6.22
CA LYS A 160 20.10 -5.32 -5.29
C LYS A 160 20.42 -3.83 -5.57
N GLY A 161 19.51 -3.05 -6.14
CA GLY A 161 19.74 -1.63 -6.42
C GLY A 161 19.78 -0.83 -5.13
N LYS A 162 20.87 -0.13 -4.83
CA LYS A 162 20.90 0.91 -3.78
C LYS A 162 19.79 1.94 -4.06
N PRO A 163 19.13 2.52 -3.03
CA PRO A 163 18.18 3.60 -3.28
C PRO A 163 18.94 4.68 -4.04
N LYS A 164 18.35 5.26 -5.07
CA LYS A 164 18.91 6.52 -5.58
C LYS A 164 18.81 7.49 -4.43
N GLU A 165 19.93 8.08 -4.02
CA GLU A 165 19.91 9.18 -3.05
C GLU A 165 18.91 10.20 -3.56
N MET A 166 17.88 10.45 -2.76
CA MET A 166 16.93 11.51 -3.04
C MET A 166 17.75 12.81 -2.95
N PRO A 167 17.80 13.65 -3.99
CA PRO A 167 18.57 14.88 -3.94
C PRO A 167 17.92 15.79 -2.89
N ILE A 168 18.46 15.77 -1.67
CA ILE A 168 18.15 16.78 -0.68
C ILE A 168 18.83 18.05 -1.20
N LYS A 169 18.06 18.90 -1.88
CA LYS A 169 18.49 20.28 -2.10
C LYS A 169 18.65 20.92 -0.73
N LYS A 170 19.90 21.00 -0.24
CA LYS A 170 20.28 21.94 0.80
C LYS A 170 20.25 23.34 0.19
N GLU A 171 19.06 23.86 -0.12
CA GLU A 171 18.91 25.29 -0.28
C GLU A 171 18.91 25.87 1.13
N GLY A 172 19.96 26.65 1.43
CA GLY A 172 20.14 27.30 2.71
C GLY A 172 18.95 28.22 3.00
N CYS A 173 18.03 27.75 3.83
CA CYS A 173 17.03 28.60 4.46
C CYS A 173 17.73 29.40 5.57
N LEU A 174 18.31 30.54 5.18
CA LEU A 174 18.61 31.62 6.11
C LEU A 174 17.26 32.20 6.58
N ILE A 175 16.68 31.59 7.60
CA ILE A 175 15.71 32.30 8.43
C ILE A 175 16.53 33.32 9.22
N LYS A 176 16.53 34.57 8.75
CA LYS A 176 16.95 35.69 9.59
C LYS A 176 15.92 35.81 10.72
N VAL A 177 16.40 35.59 11.93
CA VAL A 177 15.71 35.84 13.20
C VAL A 177 15.42 37.33 13.34
#